data_AF-A0A4S2RN34-F1
#
_entry.id   AF-A0A4S2RN34-F1
#
_cell.length_a   1.000
_cell.length_b   1.000
_cell.length_c   1.000
_cell.angle_alpha   90.00
_cell.angle_beta   90.00
_cell.angle_gamma   90.00
#
_symmetry.space_group_name_H-M   'P 1'
#
loop_
_entity.id
_entity.type
_entity.pdbx_description
1 polymer ?
#
loop_
_entity_poly.entity_id
_entity_poly.type
_entity_poly.pdbx_seq_one_letter_code
_entity_poly.pdbx_strand_id
1 'polypeptide(L)'
;MTDDGGTGPNKVDFTGCHTGSGVTKSVTVQLRRAVIGPDTGFDTKTYTACFNGGTSSGEWGAGSKGHDYYFRITKVGGSSVVGPTISVDETRMSF
;
A
#
# COMPACT_ATOMS: atom_id res chain seq x y z
N MET A 1 -12.81 20.25 -0.61
CA MET A 1 -12.44 19.43 -1.77
C MET A 1 -13.15 18.11 -1.56
N THR A 2 -14.18 17.84 -2.35
CA THR A 2 -14.89 16.56 -2.31
C THR A 2 -14.09 15.62 -3.20
N ASP A 3 -13.57 14.56 -2.61
CA ASP A 3 -12.91 13.50 -3.35
C ASP A 3 -14.00 12.66 -4.04
N ASP A 4 -14.01 12.64 -5.38
CA ASP A 4 -15.04 11.97 -6.17
C ASP A 4 -14.89 10.43 -6.16
N GLY A 5 -13.97 9.91 -5.34
CA GLY A 5 -13.76 8.48 -5.16
C GLY A 5 -13.37 7.78 -6.45
N GLY A 6 -12.61 8.48 -7.32
CA GLY A 6 -11.96 8.03 -8.55
C GLY A 6 -12.52 6.76 -9.23
N THR A 7 -13.10 6.90 -10.42
CA THR A 7 -13.51 5.74 -11.25
C THR A 7 -12.33 4.92 -11.78
N GLY A 8 -11.10 5.36 -11.57
CA GLY A 8 -9.89 4.63 -11.94
C GLY A 8 -9.55 3.52 -10.92
N PRO A 9 -8.60 2.65 -11.28
CA PRO A 9 -8.14 1.63 -10.36
C PRO A 9 -7.37 2.27 -9.20
N ASN A 10 -7.57 1.74 -7.99
CA ASN A 10 -6.81 2.15 -6.81
C ASN A 10 -5.38 1.64 -6.98
N LYS A 11 -4.42 2.53 -7.26
CA LYS A 11 -3.04 2.13 -7.51
C LYS A 11 -2.07 2.85 -6.58
N VAL A 12 -1.06 2.11 -6.11
CA VAL A 12 0.09 2.68 -5.41
C VAL A 12 1.40 2.17 -6.01
N ASP A 13 2.32 3.11 -6.23
CA ASP A 13 3.68 2.84 -6.69
C ASP A 13 4.68 3.27 -5.63
N PHE A 14 5.65 2.40 -5.35
CA PHE A 14 6.79 2.69 -4.49
C PHE A 14 8.10 2.61 -5.28
N THR A 15 8.98 3.59 -5.05
CA THR A 15 10.33 3.64 -5.59
C THR A 15 11.30 4.02 -4.46
N GLY A 16 12.53 3.47 -4.49
CA GLY A 16 13.54 3.77 -3.48
C GLY A 16 13.14 3.30 -2.09
N CYS A 17 12.84 2.00 -1.94
CA CYS A 17 12.48 1.44 -0.64
C CYS A 17 13.72 1.04 0.16
N HIS A 18 13.71 1.38 1.45
CA HIS A 18 14.79 1.09 2.39
C HIS A 18 14.23 0.50 3.69
N THR A 19 14.94 -0.48 4.25
CA THR A 19 14.66 -1.05 5.58
C THR A 19 15.96 -1.13 6.37
N GLY A 20 15.84 -1.30 7.70
CA GLY A 20 17.00 -1.53 8.56
C GLY A 20 17.81 -2.78 8.17
N SER A 21 19.07 -2.82 8.62
CA SER A 21 19.96 -3.96 8.40
C SER A 21 19.36 -5.25 9.00
N GLY A 22 19.52 -6.37 8.31
CA GLY A 22 18.99 -7.67 8.73
C GLY A 22 17.47 -7.86 8.53
N VAL A 23 16.77 -6.86 8.01
CA VAL A 23 15.34 -6.95 7.69
C VAL A 23 15.16 -7.44 6.26
N THR A 24 14.27 -8.41 6.04
CA THR A 24 13.86 -8.84 4.71
C THR A 24 13.31 -7.66 3.90
N LYS A 25 13.79 -7.50 2.67
CA LYS A 25 13.41 -6.41 1.75
C LYS A 25 12.04 -6.65 1.12
N SER A 26 10.98 -6.46 1.90
CA SER A 26 9.61 -6.53 1.42
C SER A 26 8.69 -5.59 2.19
N VAL A 27 7.66 -5.09 1.52
CA VAL A 27 6.53 -4.41 2.18
C VAL A 27 5.23 -4.96 1.64
N THR A 28 4.31 -5.30 2.54
CA THR A 28 2.98 -5.78 2.18
C THR A 28 1.96 -4.69 2.43
N VAL A 29 1.23 -4.33 1.38
CA VAL A 29 0.18 -3.30 1.40
C VAL A 29 -1.18 -3.95 1.17
N GLN A 30 -2.18 -3.44 1.87
CA GLN A 30 -3.58 -3.82 1.72
C GLN A 30 -4.40 -2.57 1.37
N LEU A 31 -5.28 -2.66 0.37
CA LEU A 31 -6.35 -1.68 0.20
C LEU A 31 -7.45 -1.96 1.24
N ARG A 32 -7.97 -0.93 1.88
CA ARG A 32 -9.09 -1.01 2.81
C ARG A 32 -10.17 -0.02 2.43
N ARG A 33 -11.41 -0.41 2.71
CA ARG A 33 -12.56 0.51 2.67
C ARG A 33 -12.94 0.90 4.08
N ALA A 34 -13.02 2.20 4.33
CA ALA A 34 -13.55 2.72 5.58
C ALA A 34 -15.06 2.45 5.64
N VAL A 35 -15.53 1.79 6.70
CA VAL A 35 -16.95 1.52 6.93
C VAL A 35 -17.28 1.81 8.39
N ILE A 36 -18.54 2.12 8.69
CA ILE A 36 -19.01 2.13 10.09
C ILE A 36 -19.06 0.67 10.57
N GLY A 37 -17.98 0.21 11.19
CA GLY A 37 -17.75 -1.19 11.57
C GLY A 37 -16.28 -1.60 11.36
N PRO A 38 -15.94 -2.90 11.42
CA PRO A 38 -14.60 -3.36 11.08
C PRO A 38 -14.30 -3.09 9.61
N ASP A 39 -13.18 -2.44 9.33
CA ASP A 39 -12.75 -2.15 7.95
C ASP A 39 -12.75 -3.40 7.08
N THR A 40 -13.34 -3.28 5.89
CA THR A 40 -13.25 -4.35 4.90
C THR A 40 -11.88 -4.26 4.21
N GLY A 41 -11.02 -5.25 4.48
CA GLY A 41 -9.76 -5.39 3.78
C GLY A 41 -9.94 -6.15 2.46
N PHE A 42 -9.32 -5.64 1.40
CA PHE A 42 -9.17 -6.36 0.13
C PHE A 42 -7.88 -7.18 0.13
N ASP A 43 -7.53 -7.74 -1.04
CA ASP A 43 -6.30 -8.50 -1.24
C ASP A 43 -5.05 -7.70 -0.82
N THR A 44 -4.05 -8.41 -0.33
CA THR A 44 -2.73 -7.84 -0.01
C THR A 44 -1.77 -8.03 -1.17
N LYS A 45 -0.88 -7.06 -1.39
CA LYS A 45 0.21 -7.14 -2.38
C LYS A 45 1.55 -6.94 -1.70
N THR A 46 2.56 -7.70 -2.11
CA THR A 46 3.93 -7.62 -1.57
C THR A 46 4.87 -7.00 -2.59
N TYR A 47 5.57 -5.95 -2.17
CA TYR A 47 6.42 -5.08 -2.98
C TYR A 47 7.88 -5.38 -2.64
N THR A 48 8.69 -5.69 -3.64
CA THR A 48 10.10 -6.08 -3.48
C THR A 48 11.02 -5.38 -4.48
N ALA A 49 10.55 -5.01 -5.67
CA ALA A 49 11.36 -4.38 -6.71
C ALA A 49 11.91 -3.00 -6.28
N CYS A 50 11.18 -2.25 -5.46
CA CYS A 50 11.58 -0.93 -4.99
C CYS A 50 12.81 -0.93 -4.09
N PHE A 51 13.16 -2.09 -3.51
CA PHE A 51 14.37 -2.27 -2.71
C PHE A 51 15.63 -2.58 -3.54
N ASN A 52 15.46 -2.76 -4.85
CA ASN A 52 16.50 -3.13 -5.81
C ASN A 52 16.66 -2.07 -6.93
N GLY A 53 16.21 -0.83 -6.68
CA GLY A 53 16.31 0.28 -7.64
C GLY A 53 15.20 0.32 -8.71
N GLY A 54 14.23 -0.60 -8.67
CA GLY A 54 13.05 -0.57 -9.54
C GLY A 54 11.86 0.16 -8.93
N THR A 55 10.72 0.08 -9.62
CA THR A 55 9.41 0.49 -9.08
C THR A 55 8.59 -0.75 -8.75
N SER A 56 7.97 -0.76 -7.57
CA SER A 56 6.96 -1.76 -7.22
C SER A 56 5.57 -1.15 -7.34
N SER A 57 4.72 -1.77 -8.13
CA SER A 57 3.37 -1.30 -8.41
C SER A 57 2.33 -2.30 -7.93
N GLY A 58 1.25 -1.80 -7.32
CA GLY A 58 0.09 -2.61 -7.04
C GLY A 58 -1.20 -1.88 -7.37
N GLU A 59 -2.07 -2.60 -8.05
CA GLU A 59 -3.35 -2.10 -8.53
C GLU A 59 -4.49 -2.96 -8.00
N TRP A 60 -5.48 -2.30 -7.42
CA TRP A 60 -6.76 -2.89 -7.05
C TRP A 60 -7.83 -2.33 -7.99
N GLY A 61 -8.90 -3.10 -8.18
CA GLY A 61 -10.01 -2.68 -9.02
C GLY A 61 -10.60 -1.32 -8.60
N ALA A 62 -11.44 -0.77 -9.46
CA ALA A 62 -12.12 0.48 -9.19
C ALA A 62 -12.88 0.43 -7.86
N GLY A 63 -12.78 1.53 -7.11
CA GLY A 63 -13.58 1.72 -5.91
C GLY A 63 -15.07 1.71 -6.26
N SER A 64 -15.90 1.36 -5.29
CA SER A 64 -17.33 1.60 -5.37
C SER A 64 -17.60 3.05 -5.01
N LYS A 65 -18.36 3.77 -5.85
CA LYS A 65 -18.72 5.18 -5.60
C LYS A 65 -19.36 5.38 -4.23
N GLY A 66 -19.06 6.50 -3.59
CA GLY A 66 -19.60 6.86 -2.28
C GLY A 66 -18.94 6.14 -1.11
N HIS A 67 -17.76 5.55 -1.32
CA HIS A 67 -16.96 4.93 -0.27
C HIS A 67 -15.54 5.47 -0.26
N ASP A 68 -14.99 5.61 0.95
CA ASP A 68 -13.61 6.03 1.16
C ASP A 68 -12.68 4.81 1.20
N TYR A 69 -11.57 4.92 0.47
CA TYR A 69 -10.56 3.89 0.36
C TYR A 69 -9.21 4.40 0.86
N TYR A 70 -8.44 3.52 1.50
CA TYR A 70 -7.10 3.86 1.97
C TYR A 70 -6.15 2.67 1.90
N PHE A 71 -4.87 2.95 1.71
CA PHE A 71 -3.82 1.94 1.71
C PHE A 71 -3.27 1.76 3.12
N ARG A 72 -3.09 0.50 3.53
CA ARG A 72 -2.48 0.14 4.81
C ARG A 72 -1.28 -0.76 4.59
N ILE A 73 -0.12 -0.37 5.13
CA ILE A 73 1.01 -1.29 5.26
C ILE A 73 0.68 -2.29 6.37
N THR A 74 0.63 -3.58 6.03
CA THR A 74 0.28 -4.66 6.97
C THR A 74 1.49 -5.43 7.45
N LYS A 75 2.56 -5.49 6.65
CA LYS A 75 3.83 -6.12 7.00
C LYS A 75 5.01 -5.37 6.41
N VAL A 76 6.12 -5.36 7.14
CA VAL A 76 7.45 -4.98 6.63
C VAL A 76 8.39 -6.13 6.92
N GLY A 77 9.15 -6.57 5.90
CA GLY A 77 10.01 -7.76 5.99
C GLY A 77 9.28 -9.03 6.41
N GLY A 78 7.99 -9.15 6.07
CA GLY A 78 7.14 -10.27 6.47
C GLY A 78 6.60 -10.22 7.90
N SER A 79 6.97 -9.21 8.69
CA SER A 79 6.54 -9.04 10.09
C SER A 79 5.43 -8.00 10.23
N SER A 80 4.40 -8.32 11.03
CA SER A 80 3.26 -7.44 11.36
C SER A 80 3.27 -6.91 12.80
N VAL A 81 4.28 -7.25 13.59
CA VAL A 81 4.47 -6.75 14.98
C VAL A 81 5.18 -5.40 14.99
N VAL A 82 5.07 -4.66 16.10
CA VAL A 82 5.87 -3.44 16.36
C VAL A 82 7.33 -3.77 16.06
N GLY A 83 7.87 -3.13 15.05
CA GLY A 83 9.06 -3.63 14.38
C GLY A 83 9.24 -2.98 13.01
N PRO A 84 9.96 -3.63 12.09
CA PRO A 84 10.76 -3.00 11.05
C PRO A 84 10.10 -1.82 10.35
N THR A 85 10.81 -0.70 10.33
CA THR A 85 10.41 0.51 9.61
C THR A 85 10.81 0.39 8.14
N ILE A 86 9.95 0.92 7.28
CA ILE A 86 10.28 1.19 5.88
C ILE A 86 10.40 2.70 5.67
N SER A 87 11.45 3.12 4.98
CA SER A 87 11.57 4.44 4.38
C SER A 87 11.39 4.31 2.88
N VAL A 88 10.64 5.22 2.27
CA VAL A 88 10.36 5.24 0.84
C VAL A 88 10.69 6.62 0.30
N ASP A 89 11.47 6.68 -0.77
CA ASP A 89 11.85 7.97 -1.38
C ASP A 89 10.66 8.62 -2.08
N GLU A 90 9.88 7.84 -2.83
CA GLU A 90 8.72 8.34 -3.55
C GLU A 90 7.53 7.37 -3.44
N THR A 91 6.37 7.95 -3.12
CA THR A 91 5.08 7.27 -3.16
C THR A 91 4.17 8.00 -4.13
N ARG A 92 3.62 7.29 -5.12
CA ARG A 92 2.59 7.82 -6.02
C ARG A 92 1.29 7.06 -5.84
N MET A 93 0.20 7.80 -5.68
CA MET A 93 -1.15 7.25 -5.56
C MET A 93 -2.01 7.80 -6.69
N SER A 94 -2.83 6.95 -7.29
CA SER A 94 -3.83 7.34 -8.29
C SER A 94 -5.16 6.64 -8.04
N PHE A 95 -6.24 7.37 -8.32
CA PHE A 95 -7.64 6.98 -8.15
C PHE A 95 -8.41 7.35 -9.42
#